data_AF-A0A560L4R3-F1
#
_entry.id   AF-A0A560L4R3-F1
#
_cell.length_a   1.000
_cell.length_b   1.000
_cell.length_c   1.000
_cell.angle_alpha   90.00
_cell.angle_beta   90.00
_cell.angle_gamma   90.00
#
_symmetry.space_group_name_H-M   'P 1'
#
loop_
_entity.id
_entity.type
_entity.pdbx_description
1 polymer ?
#
loop_
_entity_poly.entity_id
_entity_poly.type
_entity_poly.pdbx_seq_one_letter_code
_entity_poly.pdbx_strand_id
1 'polypeptide(L)'
;MELEKELHIAEIGAALHPKRRMVVLRREDGFYTYAEQYHYVSHYEGKIIAEGWVTLPSDGMHTTSKIAEIEGRAAFSRRYGVAY
;
A
#
# COMPACT_ATOMS: atom_id res chain seq x y z
N MET A 1 -1.54 7.84 -12.41
CA MET A 1 -1.16 7.97 -10.98
C MET A 1 0.30 7.61 -10.82
N GLU A 2 1.05 8.40 -10.06
CA GLU A 2 2.49 8.24 -9.81
C GLU A 2 2.73 7.90 -8.34
N LEU A 3 3.72 7.03 -8.07
CA LEU A 3 4.12 6.69 -6.71
C LEU A 3 4.94 7.84 -6.10
N GLU A 4 4.40 8.48 -5.06
CA GLU A 4 5.08 9.58 -4.36
C GLU A 4 5.90 9.07 -3.17
N LYS A 5 5.33 8.14 -2.39
CA LYS A 5 6.01 7.56 -1.21
C LYS A 5 5.65 6.11 -1.00
N GLU A 6 6.65 5.32 -0.64
CA GLU A 6 6.47 4.00 -0.04
C GLU A 6 6.64 4.10 1.47
N LEU A 7 5.75 3.46 2.21
CA LEU A 7 5.85 3.38 3.66
C LEU A 7 6.26 1.98 4.13
N HIS A 8 6.38 1.85 5.46
CA HIS A 8 6.84 0.63 6.13
C HIS A 8 6.01 -0.61 5.74
N ILE A 9 6.69 -1.72 5.53
CA ILE A 9 6.05 -3.01 5.27
C ILE A 9 5.61 -3.60 6.60
N ALA A 10 4.34 -3.96 6.71
CA ALA A 10 3.78 -4.66 7.87
C ALA A 10 3.33 -6.06 7.46
N GLU A 11 3.48 -7.02 8.38
CA GLU A 11 2.78 -8.29 8.29
C GLU A 11 1.39 -8.16 8.91
N ILE A 12 0.38 -8.61 8.18
CA ILE A 12 -1.02 -8.61 8.62
C ILE A 12 -1.51 -10.05 8.77
N GLY A 13 -2.57 -10.25 9.55
CA GLY A 13 -3.19 -11.57 9.78
C GLY A 13 -3.98 -12.14 8.60
N ALA A 14 -3.55 -11.91 7.35
CA ALA A 14 -4.19 -12.45 6.16
C ALA A 14 -3.56 -13.78 5.74
N ALA A 15 -4.40 -14.78 5.44
CA ALA A 15 -3.94 -16.09 4.96
C ALA A 15 -3.27 -16.01 3.57
N LEU A 16 -3.68 -15.04 2.75
CA LEU A 16 -3.10 -14.76 1.43
C LEU A 16 -2.47 -13.36 1.44
N HIS A 17 -1.22 -13.29 0.98
CA HIS A 17 -0.43 -12.05 0.91
C HIS A 17 -0.35 -11.31 2.27
N PRO A 18 0.33 -11.91 3.27
CA PRO A 18 0.41 -11.36 4.62
C PRO A 18 1.26 -10.08 4.67
N LYS A 19 2.18 -9.88 3.73
CA LYS A 19 2.99 -8.65 3.65
C LYS A 19 2.22 -7.56 2.92
N ARG A 20 2.03 -6.44 3.61
CA ARG A 20 1.34 -5.24 3.12
C ARG A 20 2.19 -4.01 3.33
N ARG A 21 2.02 -3.01 2.49
CA ARG A 21 2.55 -1.67 2.72
C ARG A 21 1.53 -0.63 2.31
N MET A 22 1.60 0.54 2.91
CA MET A 22 0.87 1.71 2.45
C MET A 22 1.75 2.51 1.48
N VAL A 23 1.14 3.10 0.46
CA VAL A 23 1.79 4.01 -0.46
C VAL A 23 0.98 5.29 -0.60
N VAL A 24 1.67 6.41 -0.79
CA VAL A 24 1.07 7.68 -1.20
C VAL A 24 1.25 7.82 -2.70
N LEU A 25 0.18 8.15 -3.40
CA LEU A 25 0.16 8.32 -4.84
C LEU A 25 -0.20 9.76 -5.20
N ARG A 26 0.43 10.29 -6.23
CA ARG A 26 0.07 11.55 -6.86
C ARG A 26 -0.84 11.29 -8.05
N ARG A 27 -1.96 12.01 -8.09
CA ARG A 27 -2.94 11.98 -9.17
C ARG A 27 -2.56 12.99 -10.26
N GLU A 28 -3.10 12.79 -11.46
CA GLU A 28 -2.86 13.68 -12.60
C GLU A 28 -3.47 15.07 -12.40
N ASP A 29 -4.52 15.17 -11.58
CA ASP A 29 -5.15 16.42 -11.16
C ASP A 29 -4.34 17.19 -10.08
N GLY A 30 -3.17 16.68 -9.67
CA GLY A 30 -2.29 17.31 -8.70
C GLY A 30 -2.63 17.01 -7.24
N PHE A 31 -3.72 16.29 -6.96
CA PHE A 31 -4.05 15.83 -5.60
C PHE A 31 -3.30 14.55 -5.23
N TYR A 32 -3.33 14.22 -3.95
CA TYR A 32 -2.72 13.03 -3.37
C TYR A 32 -3.78 12.08 -2.85
N THR A 33 -3.51 10.78 -2.96
CA THR A 33 -4.35 9.69 -2.44
C THR A 33 -3.42 8.67 -1.76
N TYR A 34 -3.95 7.80 -0.92
CA TYR A 34 -3.19 6.68 -0.38
C TYR A 34 -3.78 5.36 -0.88
N ALA A 35 -2.93 4.34 -0.99
CA ALA A 35 -3.36 3.01 -1.38
C ALA A 35 -2.59 1.98 -0.58
N GLU A 36 -3.14 0.77 -0.52
CA GLU A 36 -2.41 -0.39 -0.02
C GLU A 36 -1.76 -1.13 -1.18
N GLN A 37 -0.62 -1.73 -0.89
CA GLN A 37 0.01 -2.72 -1.75
C GLN A 37 0.17 -4.03 -1.01
N TYR A 38 -0.08 -5.12 -1.73
CA TYR A 38 0.22 -6.46 -1.23
C TYR A 38 1.39 -7.07 -1.98
N HIS A 39 2.23 -7.77 -1.24
CA HIS A 39 3.34 -8.52 -1.82
C HIS A 39 2.83 -9.85 -2.37
N TYR A 40 3.22 -10.17 -3.60
CA TYR A 40 2.97 -11.48 -4.20
C TYR A 40 4.27 -12.15 -4.58
N VAL A 41 4.27 -13.48 -4.49
CA VAL A 41 5.33 -14.34 -5.01
C VAL A 41 4.65 -15.47 -5.77
N SER A 42 4.91 -15.55 -7.07
CA SER A 42 4.40 -16.59 -7.94
C SER A 42 5.47 -17.63 -8.22
N HIS A 43 5.11 -18.90 -8.07
CA HIS A 43 6.01 -20.03 -8.28
C HIS A 43 5.53 -20.89 -9.45
N TYR A 44 6.48 -21.39 -10.23
CA TYR A 44 6.26 -22.42 -11.24
C TYR A 44 7.38 -23.44 -11.12
N GLU A 45 7.02 -24.73 -10.97
CA GLU A 45 7.97 -25.83 -10.77
C GLU A 45 8.98 -25.58 -9.62
N GLY A 46 8.50 -25.00 -8.52
CA GLY A 46 9.31 -24.69 -7.34
C GLY A 46 10.25 -23.48 -7.50
N LYS A 47 10.22 -22.79 -8.64
CA LYS A 47 11.01 -21.58 -8.90
C LYS A 47 10.13 -20.34 -8.86
N ILE A 48 10.65 -19.25 -8.30
CA ILE A 48 9.97 -17.93 -8.37
C ILE A 48 10.03 -17.45 -9.82
N ILE A 49 8.87 -17.25 -10.43
CA ILE A 49 8.75 -16.69 -11.79
C ILE A 49 8.31 -15.22 -11.80
N ALA A 50 7.69 -14.76 -10.72
CA ALA A 50 7.32 -13.36 -10.55
C ALA A 50 7.24 -13.01 -9.06
N GLU A 51 7.69 -11.82 -8.72
CA GLU A 51 7.58 -11.25 -7.38
C GLU A 51 7.35 -9.75 -7.52
N GLY A 52 6.52 -9.17 -6.66
CA GLY A 52 6.28 -7.75 -6.69
C GLY A 52 5.19 -7.28 -5.75
N TRP A 53 4.74 -6.06 -6.01
CA TRP A 53 3.71 -5.38 -5.25
C TRP A 53 2.54 -5.03 -6.16
N VAL A 54 1.33 -5.40 -5.74
CA VAL A 54 0.10 -5.03 -6.44
C VAL A 54 -0.61 -3.95 -5.64
N THR A 55 -0.91 -2.84 -6.31
CA THR A 55 -1.68 -1.72 -5.75
C THR A 55 -3.17 -2.07 -5.73
N LEU A 56 -3.77 -2.00 -4.54
CA LEU A 56 -5.21 -2.05 -4.33
C LEU A 56 -5.86 -0.69 -4.67
N PRO A 57 -7.19 -0.62 -4.79
CA PRO A 57 -7.89 0.65 -4.97
C PRO A 57 -7.42 1.70 -3.95
N SER A 58 -7.16 2.91 -4.45
CA SER A 58 -6.74 4.04 -3.63
C SER A 58 -7.93 4.71 -2.96
N ASP A 59 -7.70 5.40 -1.84
CA ASP A 59 -8.70 6.12 -1.08
C ASP A 59 -8.24 7.56 -0.78
N GLY A 60 -9.23 8.45 -0.67
CA GLY A 60 -9.03 9.86 -0.34
C GLY A 60 -8.58 10.75 -1.51
N MET A 61 -8.74 12.05 -1.30
CA MET A 61 -8.29 13.12 -2.20
C MET A 61 -7.78 14.28 -1.33
N HIS A 62 -6.48 14.42 -1.24
CA HIS A 62 -5.80 15.32 -0.30
C HIS A 62 -4.95 16.33 -1.04
N THR A 63 -4.86 17.54 -0.49
CA THR A 63 -4.10 18.65 -1.07
C THR A 63 -2.58 18.49 -0.94
N THR A 64 -2.12 17.63 -0.03
CA THR A 64 -0.68 17.37 0.19
C THR A 64 -0.40 15.90 0.45
N SER A 65 0.80 15.44 0.09
CA SER A 65 1.27 14.07 0.37
C SER A 65 1.34 13.78 1.88
N LYS A 66 1.60 14.79 2.71
CA LYS A 66 1.64 14.63 4.18
C LYS A 66 0.27 14.31 4.78
N ILE A 67 -0.80 14.94 4.28
CA ILE A 67 -2.17 14.63 4.75
C ILE A 67 -2.56 13.22 4.32
N ALA A 68 -2.32 12.87 3.06
CA ALA A 68 -2.57 11.52 2.55
C ALA A 68 -1.81 10.45 3.35
N GLU A 69 -0.56 10.74 3.72
CA GLU A 69 0.25 9.86 4.55
C GLU A 69 -0.36 9.65 5.94
N ILE A 70 -0.71 10.73 6.64
CA ILE A 70 -1.29 10.66 7.99
C ILE A 70 -2.61 9.88 7.98
N GLU A 71 -3.49 10.19 7.05
CA GLU A 71 -4.79 9.53 6.94
C GLU A 71 -4.63 8.05 6.56
N GLY A 72 -3.76 7.74 5.59
CA GLY A 72 -3.54 6.35 5.19
C GLY A 72 -2.87 5.52 6.29
N ARG A 73 -1.96 6.10 7.09
CA ARG A 73 -1.41 5.42 8.29
C ARG A 73 -2.52 5.12 9.29
N ALA A 74 -3.35 6.10 9.60
CA ALA A 74 -4.47 5.92 10.53
C ALA A 74 -5.48 4.87 10.04
N ALA A 75 -5.82 4.89 8.75
CA ALA A 75 -6.71 3.91 8.12
C ALA A 75 -6.11 2.50 8.16
N PHE A 76 -4.83 2.36 7.84
CA PHE A 76 -4.12 1.09 7.83
C PHE A 76 -4.01 0.48 9.25
N SER A 77 -3.61 1.29 10.23
CA SER A 77 -3.58 0.89 11.65
C SER A 77 -4.96 0.46 12.15
N ARG A 78 -6.00 1.21 11.81
CA ARG A 78 -7.38 0.86 12.18
C ARG A 78 -7.84 -0.46 11.57
N ARG A 79 -7.45 -0.73 10.31
CA ARG A 79 -7.87 -1.92 9.56
C ARG A 79 -7.16 -3.19 10.05
N TYR A 80 -5.86 -3.09 10.35
CA TYR A 80 -5.03 -4.27 10.62
C TYR A 80 -4.52 -4.38 12.06
N GLY A 81 -4.78 -3.38 12.91
CA GLY A 81 -4.31 -3.38 14.29
C GLY A 81 -2.79 -3.25 14.44
N VAL A 82 -2.11 -2.70 13.42
CA VAL A 82 -0.65 -2.53 13.39
C VAL A 82 -0.27 -1.09 13.75
N ALA A 83 0.79 -0.93 14.55
CA ALA A 83 1.34 0.38 14.85
C ALA A 83 2.15 0.92 13.65
N TYR A 84 2.04 2.23 13.41
CA TYR A 84 2.60 2.89 12.24
C TYR A 84 3.17 4.27 12.59
#